data_AF-E2C312-F1
#
_entry.id   AF-E2C312-F1
#
_cell.length_a   1.000
_cell.length_b   1.000
_cell.length_c   1.000
_cell.angle_alpha   90.00
_cell.angle_beta   90.00
_cell.angle_gamma   90.00
#
_symmetry.space_group_name_H-M   'P 1'
#
loop_
_entity.id
_entity.type
_entity.pdbx_description
1 polymer ?
#
loop_
_entity_poly.entity_id
_entity_poly.type
_entity_poly.pdbx_seq_one_letter_code
_entity_poly.pdbx_strand_id
1 'polypeptide(L)'
;KSSKYLSWFSRYHLGLQKACHFKGYFLIFPSPRQIFLQNELNMNAHSVVDWTNFCRKIIIIPVGKDHNILGGHGKIIEIDEAKIDKRKYNRGHILHGQWVFGGYERDNGRVQQKKLLTKRLVIIIYDWSI
;
A
#
# COMPACT_ATOMS: atom_id res chain seq x y z
N LYS A 1 17.86 3.77 -24.44
CA LYS A 1 17.67 2.48 -23.71
C LYS A 1 16.27 2.50 -23.07
N SER A 2 15.33 1.68 -23.54
CA SER A 2 13.95 1.73 -23.05
C SER A 2 13.89 1.29 -21.58
N SER A 3 13.29 2.12 -20.73
CA SER A 3 13.06 1.88 -19.29
C SER A 3 12.31 0.56 -18.96
N LYS A 4 11.88 -0.17 -20.00
CA LYS A 4 11.25 -1.49 -19.90
C LYS A 4 12.23 -2.64 -19.61
N TYR A 5 13.47 -2.58 -20.10
CA TYR A 5 14.41 -3.69 -19.96
C TYR A 5 14.84 -3.82 -18.49
N LEU A 6 14.61 -4.99 -17.88
CA LEU A 6 14.75 -5.32 -16.44
C LEU A 6 13.63 -4.86 -15.49
N SER A 7 12.65 -4.09 -15.96
CA SER A 7 11.47 -3.76 -15.15
C SER A 7 10.39 -4.84 -15.27
N TRP A 8 9.47 -4.91 -14.29
CA TRP A 8 8.27 -5.78 -14.35
C TRP A 8 7.44 -5.57 -15.64
N PHE A 9 7.56 -4.40 -16.28
CA PHE A 9 6.92 -4.09 -17.56
C PHE A 9 7.47 -4.88 -18.77
N SER A 10 8.62 -5.54 -18.64
CA SER A 10 9.18 -6.40 -19.70
C SER A 10 8.25 -7.58 -20.04
N ARG A 11 7.42 -8.02 -19.09
CA ARG A 11 6.47 -9.13 -19.27
C ARG A 11 5.08 -8.70 -19.75
N TYR A 12 4.81 -7.40 -19.83
CA TYR A 12 3.48 -6.90 -20.19
C TYR A 12 3.52 -6.12 -21.51
N HIS A 13 2.82 -6.66 -22.50
CA HIS A 13 2.52 -6.00 -23.78
C HIS A 13 1.42 -4.94 -23.65
N LEU A 14 1.34 -4.22 -22.51
CA LEU A 14 0.40 -3.11 -22.39
C LEU A 14 0.98 -1.90 -23.13
N GLY A 15 0.19 -1.33 -24.03
CA GLY A 15 0.52 -0.07 -24.69
C GLY A 15 0.71 1.04 -23.65
N LEU A 16 1.65 1.96 -23.90
CA LEU A 16 1.98 3.05 -22.98
C LEU A 16 0.75 3.88 -22.59
N GLN A 17 -0.13 4.15 -23.57
CA GLN A 17 -1.39 4.87 -23.35
C GLN A 17 -2.31 4.17 -22.35
N LYS A 18 -2.50 2.84 -22.49
CA LYS A 18 -3.29 2.05 -21.54
C LYS A 18 -2.68 2.08 -20.13
N ALA A 19 -1.36 2.03 -20.04
CA ALA A 19 -0.66 2.12 -18.75
C ALA A 19 -0.89 3.48 -18.06
N CYS A 20 -0.83 4.57 -18.82
CA CYS A 20 -1.11 5.92 -18.30
C CYS A 20 -2.56 6.07 -17.83
N HIS A 21 -3.53 5.64 -18.65
CA HIS A 21 -4.94 5.66 -18.25
C HIS A 21 -5.20 4.76 -17.03
N PHE A 22 -4.62 3.56 -16.98
CA PHE A 22 -4.74 2.69 -15.81
C PHE A 22 -4.27 3.37 -14.54
N LYS A 23 -3.09 4.03 -14.57
CA LYS A 23 -2.55 4.75 -13.42
C LYS A 23 -3.44 5.94 -13.04
N GLY A 24 -3.92 6.72 -14.01
CA GLY A 24 -4.83 7.84 -13.76
C GLY A 24 -6.11 7.37 -13.07
N TYR A 25 -6.79 6.37 -13.65
CA TYR A 25 -7.98 5.78 -13.07
C TYR A 25 -7.73 5.10 -11.71
N PHE A 26 -6.54 4.54 -11.50
CA PHE A 26 -6.15 3.99 -10.20
C PHE A 26 -6.15 5.04 -9.10
N LEU A 27 -5.67 6.26 -9.41
CA LEU A 27 -5.52 7.34 -8.43
C LEU A 27 -6.83 8.11 -8.21
N ILE A 28 -7.67 8.22 -9.24
CA ILE A 28 -8.89 9.03 -9.19
C ILE A 28 -10.07 8.25 -8.61
N PHE A 29 -10.23 6.97 -8.99
CA PHE A 29 -11.42 6.21 -8.61
C PHE A 29 -11.20 5.36 -7.35
N PRO A 30 -12.04 5.50 -6.31
CA PRO A 30 -11.99 4.62 -5.16
C PRO A 30 -12.37 3.18 -5.51
N SER A 31 -11.99 2.23 -4.66
CA SER A 31 -12.43 0.84 -4.78
C SER A 31 -13.93 0.72 -4.51
N PRO A 32 -14.68 -0.16 -5.21
CA PRO A 32 -14.26 -1.16 -6.21
C PRO A 32 -14.20 -0.62 -7.66
N ARG A 33 -13.05 -0.79 -8.31
CA ARG A 33 -12.75 -0.28 -9.67
C ARG A 33 -12.43 -1.35 -10.70
N GLN A 34 -12.54 -2.63 -10.33
CA GLN A 34 -12.12 -3.74 -11.20
C GLN A 34 -12.98 -3.88 -12.45
N ILE A 35 -14.32 -3.81 -12.33
CA ILE A 35 -15.23 -3.92 -13.48
C ILE A 35 -15.03 -2.73 -14.43
N PHE A 36 -14.96 -1.51 -13.86
CA PHE A 36 -14.69 -0.30 -14.63
C PHE A 36 -13.40 -0.40 -15.45
N LEU A 37 -12.28 -0.78 -14.83
CA LEU A 37 -11.00 -0.89 -15.53
C LEU A 37 -10.98 -1.96 -16.60
N GLN A 38 -11.70 -3.07 -16.41
CA GLN A 38 -11.81 -4.11 -17.43
C GLN A 38 -12.52 -3.58 -18.67
N ASN A 39 -13.66 -2.91 -18.47
CA ASN A 39 -14.48 -2.39 -19.55
C ASN A 39 -13.78 -1.23 -20.27
N GLU A 40 -13.27 -0.25 -19.52
CA GLU A 40 -12.70 0.98 -20.04
C GLU A 40 -11.36 0.75 -20.77
N LEU A 41 -10.51 -0.14 -20.25
CA LEU A 41 -9.19 -0.40 -20.84
C LEU A 41 -9.17 -1.63 -21.74
N ASN A 42 -10.32 -2.30 -21.87
CA ASN A 42 -10.48 -3.60 -22.53
C ASN A 42 -9.38 -4.57 -22.08
N MET A 43 -9.34 -4.82 -20.77
CA MET A 43 -8.36 -5.68 -20.10
C MET A 43 -9.05 -6.87 -19.47
N ASN A 44 -8.42 -8.05 -19.53
CA ASN A 44 -8.93 -9.21 -18.82
C ASN A 44 -8.83 -9.02 -17.29
N ALA A 45 -9.70 -9.71 -16.55
CA ALA A 45 -9.78 -9.63 -15.09
C ALA A 45 -8.42 -9.86 -14.41
N HIS A 46 -7.68 -10.89 -14.83
CA HIS A 46 -6.39 -11.24 -14.25
C HIS A 46 -5.36 -10.11 -14.42
N SER A 47 -5.30 -9.51 -15.60
CA SER A 47 -4.39 -8.40 -15.89
C SER A 47 -4.73 -7.16 -15.08
N VAL A 48 -6.02 -6.85 -14.87
CA VAL A 48 -6.44 -5.75 -14.01
C VAL A 48 -6.03 -5.99 -12.56
N VAL A 49 -6.16 -7.22 -12.06
CA VAL A 49 -5.71 -7.60 -10.72
C VAL A 49 -4.20 -7.44 -10.59
N ASP A 50 -3.42 -7.93 -11.56
CA ASP A 50 -1.96 -7.84 -11.56
C ASP A 50 -1.47 -6.40 -11.59
N TRP A 51 -2.04 -5.57 -12.47
CA TRP A 51 -1.73 -4.14 -12.53
C TRP A 51 -2.14 -3.39 -11.26
N THR A 52 -3.27 -3.74 -10.68
CA THR A 52 -3.70 -3.16 -9.39
C THR A 52 -2.73 -3.53 -8.28
N ASN A 53 -2.28 -4.79 -8.21
CA ASN A 53 -1.29 -5.24 -7.24
C ASN A 53 0.07 -4.57 -7.44
N PHE A 54 0.46 -4.34 -8.70
CA PHE A 54 1.67 -3.59 -9.04
C PHE A 54 1.61 -2.15 -8.52
N CYS A 55 0.52 -1.42 -8.81
CA CYS A 55 0.32 -0.07 -8.30
C CYS A 55 0.34 -0.03 -6.76
N ARG A 56 -0.31 -0.98 -6.08
CA ARG A 56 -0.25 -1.10 -4.61
C ARG A 56 1.18 -1.30 -4.11
N LYS A 57 1.97 -2.17 -4.74
CA LYS A 57 3.38 -2.36 -4.36
C LYS A 57 4.18 -1.08 -4.49
N ILE A 58 4.03 -0.34 -5.58
CA ILE A 58 4.73 0.95 -5.77
C ILE A 58 4.36 1.95 -4.66
N ILE A 59 3.09 2.02 -4.28
CA ILE A 59 2.64 2.94 -3.23
C ILE A 59 3.18 2.54 -1.85
N ILE A 60 3.21 1.24 -1.56
CA ILE A 60 3.61 0.73 -0.23
C ILE A 60 5.13 0.77 -0.02
N ILE A 61 5.93 0.54 -1.06
CA ILE A 61 7.40 0.40 -0.92
C ILE A 61 8.08 1.64 -0.31
N PRO A 62 7.80 2.89 -0.74
CA PRO A 62 8.38 4.08 -0.13
C PRO A 62 7.96 4.24 1.34
N VAL A 63 6.67 4.03 1.66
CA VAL A 63 6.10 4.22 3.01
C VAL A 63 6.74 3.32 4.06
N GLY A 64 7.30 2.17 3.67
CA GLY A 64 7.99 1.25 4.57
C GLY A 64 9.52 1.36 4.58
N LYS A 65 10.12 2.24 3.77
CA LYS A 65 11.59 2.34 3.61
C LYS A 65 12.21 3.54 4.31
N ASP A 66 11.42 4.55 4.65
CA ASP A 66 11.92 5.72 5.37
C ASP A 66 12.07 5.37 6.85
N HIS A 67 13.32 5.16 7.27
CA HIS A 67 13.73 4.91 8.66
C HIS A 67 13.90 6.19 9.48
N ASN A 68 13.41 7.33 9.00
CA ASN A 68 13.47 8.56 9.79
C ASN A 68 12.58 8.38 11.01
N ILE A 69 12.99 8.83 12.19
CA ILE A 69 12.09 8.83 13.34
C ILE A 69 10.97 9.86 13.06
N LEU A 70 9.71 9.45 13.18
CA LEU A 70 8.58 10.39 13.15
C LEU A 70 8.43 10.99 14.54
N GLY A 71 8.37 12.31 14.64
CA GLY A 71 8.24 12.98 15.94
C GLY A 71 9.45 13.82 16.33
N GLY A 72 9.58 14.03 17.64
CA GLY A 72 10.55 14.94 18.24
C GLY A 72 9.89 16.00 19.10
N HIS A 73 10.69 16.85 19.73
CA HIS A 73 10.19 17.88 20.64
C HIS A 73 9.24 18.85 19.92
N GLY A 74 8.04 19.04 20.46
CA GLY A 74 7.02 19.93 19.89
C GLY A 74 6.29 19.36 18.67
N LYS A 75 6.51 18.10 18.30
CA LYS A 75 5.82 17.44 17.17
C LYS A 75 4.61 16.64 17.63
N ILE A 76 3.50 16.82 16.93
CA ILE A 76 2.26 16.06 17.16
C ILE A 76 2.14 14.99 16.07
N ILE A 77 2.08 13.73 16.51
CA ILE A 77 1.90 12.57 15.64
C ILE A 77 0.53 11.96 15.93
N GLU A 78 -0.21 11.68 14.88
CA GLU A 78 -1.39 10.82 14.94
C GLU A 78 -0.96 9.39 14.68
N ILE A 79 -1.33 8.48 15.58
CA ILE A 79 -1.06 7.05 15.46
C ILE A 79 -2.37 6.34 15.20
N ASP A 80 -2.43 5.55 14.14
CA ASP A 80 -3.56 4.69 13.81
C ASP A 80 -3.15 3.21 13.85
N GLU A 81 -4.07 2.35 14.30
CA GLU A 81 -3.84 0.91 14.44
C GLU A 81 -4.86 0.12 13.61
N ALA A 82 -4.36 -0.69 12.69
CA ALA A 82 -5.18 -1.63 11.94
C ALA A 82 -4.75 -3.07 12.23
N LYS A 83 -5.71 -3.92 12.62
CA LYS A 83 -5.51 -5.37 12.69
C LYS A 83 -6.04 -6.01 11.42
N ILE A 84 -5.16 -6.62 10.64
CA ILE A 84 -5.53 -7.35 9.43
C ILE A 84 -5.59 -8.84 9.76
N ASP A 85 -6.78 -9.30 10.12
CA ASP A 85 -7.10 -10.72 10.22
C ASP A 85 -7.77 -11.19 8.92
N LYS A 86 -7.34 -12.32 8.37
CA LYS A 86 -8.06 -13.02 7.29
C LYS A 86 -8.65 -14.31 7.81
N ARG A 87 -9.97 -14.46 7.66
CA ARG A 87 -10.65 -15.75 7.84
C ARG A 87 -10.55 -16.54 6.53
N LYS A 88 -10.22 -17.82 6.61
CA LYS A 88 -10.39 -18.73 5.47
C LYS A 88 -11.91 -18.93 5.28
N TYR A 89 -12.47 -18.56 4.13
CA TYR A 89 -13.90 -18.75 3.80
C TYR A 89 -14.93 -18.21 4.82
N ASN A 90 -14.60 -17.18 5.62
CA ASN A 90 -15.41 -16.73 6.76
C ASN A 90 -15.79 -17.84 7.78
N ARG A 91 -15.11 -18.99 7.76
CA ARG A 91 -15.39 -20.18 8.60
C ARG A 91 -14.09 -20.83 9.09
N GLY A 92 -14.04 -21.24 10.36
CA GLY A 92 -12.89 -21.98 10.93
C GLY A 92 -11.83 -21.12 11.65
N HIS A 93 -10.62 -21.69 11.80
CA HIS A 93 -9.54 -21.18 12.65
C HIS A 93 -9.14 -19.73 12.32
N ILE A 94 -9.13 -18.89 13.36
CA ILE A 94 -8.67 -17.50 13.28
C ILE A 94 -7.15 -17.55 13.14
N LEU A 95 -6.62 -17.19 11.97
CA LEU A 95 -5.20 -16.89 11.86
C LEU A 95 -4.91 -15.67 12.74
N HIS A 96 -3.95 -15.77 13.65
CA HIS A 96 -3.40 -14.61 14.36
C HIS A 96 -2.93 -13.60 13.31
N GLY A 97 -3.72 -12.56 13.05
CA GLY A 97 -3.43 -11.65 11.97
C GLY A 97 -2.38 -10.61 12.34
N GLN A 98 -2.04 -9.85 11.31
CA GLN A 98 -0.94 -8.93 11.34
C GLN A 98 -1.42 -7.59 11.87
N TRP A 99 -0.74 -7.06 12.87
CA TRP A 99 -0.92 -5.66 13.26
C TRP A 99 -0.15 -4.76 12.31
N VAL A 100 -0.77 -3.66 11.91
CA VAL A 100 -0.16 -2.59 11.14
C VAL A 100 -0.42 -1.30 11.90
N PHE A 101 0.65 -0.58 12.19
CA PHE A 101 0.59 0.74 12.79
C PHE A 101 0.96 1.75 11.73
N GLY A 102 0.13 2.76 11.57
CA GLY A 102 0.43 3.95 10.77
C GLY A 102 0.72 5.12 11.71
N GLY A 103 1.64 5.99 11.34
CA GLY A 103 1.73 7.30 11.96
C GLY A 103 1.85 8.42 10.95
N TYR A 104 1.24 9.55 11.29
CA TYR A 104 1.14 10.76 10.49
C TYR A 104 1.59 11.96 11.32
N GLU A 105 2.61 12.69 10.87
CA GLU A 105 3.07 13.92 11.50
C GLU A 105 2.31 15.12 10.91
N ARG A 106 1.57 15.85 11.75
CA ARG A 106 0.68 16.94 11.31
C ARG A 106 1.42 18.09 10.62
N ASP A 107 2.64 18.38 11.08
CA ASP A 107 3.36 19.59 10.66
C ASP A 107 3.93 19.50 9.25
N ASN A 108 4.39 18.32 8.83
CA ASN A 108 5.12 18.12 7.58
C ASN A 108 4.51 17.03 6.68
N GLY A 109 3.41 16.40 7.12
CA GLY A 109 2.71 15.37 6.36
C GLY A 109 3.48 14.07 6.17
N ARG A 110 4.53 13.81 6.97
CA ARG A 110 5.29 12.55 6.89
C ARG A 110 4.43 11.39 7.37
N VAL A 111 4.56 10.25 6.67
CA VAL A 111 3.80 9.03 6.93
C VAL A 111 4.75 7.85 7.06
N GLN A 112 4.53 6.99 8.05
CA GLN A 112 5.18 5.69 8.13
C GLN A 112 4.22 4.59 8.52
N GLN A 113 4.58 3.37 8.15
CA GLN A 113 3.85 2.18 8.51
C GLN A 113 4.77 1.09 9.03
N LYS A 114 4.45 0.52 10.19
CA LYS A 114 5.19 -0.59 10.80
C LYS A 114 4.27 -1.79 10.99
N LYS A 115 4.70 -2.94 10.49
CA LYS A 115 4.02 -4.23 10.72
C LYS A 115 4.54 -4.84 12.01
N LEU A 116 3.64 -5.31 12.87
CA LEU A 116 3.97 -5.95 14.14
C LEU A 116 3.29 -7.31 14.28
N LEU A 117 4.04 -8.27 14.82
CA LEU A 117 3.54 -9.62 15.08
C LEU A 117 2.54 -9.65 16.23
N THR A 118 2.70 -8.76 17.21
CA THR A 118 1.82 -8.65 18.38
C THR A 118 1.63 -7.18 18.76
N LYS A 119 0.47 -6.84 19.33
CA LYS A 119 0.17 -5.49 19.81
C LYS A 119 1.00 -5.19 21.05
N ARG A 120 2.04 -4.38 20.89
CA ARG A 120 2.83 -3.80 21.99
C ARG A 120 2.98 -2.29 21.77
N LEU A 121 1.92 -1.52 22.05
CA LEU A 121 1.91 -0.04 21.90
C LEU A 121 3.13 0.62 22.52
N VAL A 122 3.54 0.14 23.70
CA VAL A 122 4.66 0.68 24.45
C VAL A 122 5.95 0.69 23.62
N ILE A 123 6.25 -0.39 22.89
CA ILE A 123 7.46 -0.49 22.06
C ILE A 123 7.43 0.52 20.90
N ILE A 124 6.25 0.80 20.35
CA ILE A 124 6.10 1.67 19.16
C ILE A 124 6.31 3.12 19.53
N ILE A 125 5.76 3.55 20.66
CA ILE A 125 5.97 4.90 21.17
C ILE A 125 7.46 5.11 21.44
N TYR A 126 8.17 4.17 22.07
CA TYR A 126 9.62 4.29 22.28
C TYR A 126 10.43 4.26 20.98
N ASP A 127 10.10 3.38 20.04
CA ASP A 127 10.80 3.28 18.74
C ASP A 127 10.60 4.53 17.86
N TRP A 128 9.56 5.34 18.11
CA TRP A 128 9.20 6.52 17.32
C TRP A 128 9.44 7.83 18.10
N SER A 129 9.70 7.78 19.41
CA SER A 129 9.84 8.98 20.26
C SER A 129 11.30 9.31 20.63
N ILE A 130 12.28 8.55 20.15
CA ILE A 130 13.71 8.74 20.49
C ILE A 130 14.49 9.17 19.25
#